data_AF-A0AAV0RX14-F1
#
_entry.id   AF-A0AAV0RX14-F1
#
_cell.length_a   1.000
_cell.length_b   1.000
_cell.length_c   1.000
_cell.angle_alpha   90.00
_cell.angle_beta   90.00
_cell.angle_gamma   90.00
#
_symmetry.space_group_name_H-M   'P 1'
#
loop_
_entity.id
_entity.type
_entity.pdbx_description
1 polymer ?
#
loop_
_entity_poly.entity_id
_entity_poly.type
_entity_poly.pdbx_seq_one_letter_code
_entity_poly.pdbx_strand_id
1 'polypeptide(L)'
;MESCNPVSTPAECGLKLSKDDKGEKVNSTEFRIGLVSRYMEAPTMSHWNAAKRILRYIKGTIDHGLLYTKSENFKLVGYCDSDWAGDVDDRKSTTGFVFFLGDTA
;
A
#
# COMPACT_ATOMS: atom_id res chain seq x y z
N MET A 1 16.47 -6.31 0.52
CA MET A 1 16.47 -5.33 -0.60
C MET A 1 17.87 -5.00 -1.11
N GLU A 2 18.95 -5.58 -0.56
CA GLU A 2 20.33 -5.28 -0.97
C GLU A 2 20.63 -5.57 -2.46
N SER A 3 19.82 -6.40 -3.13
CA SER A 3 19.93 -6.72 -4.55
C SER A 3 18.91 -6.00 -5.45
N CYS A 4 18.08 -5.09 -4.93
CA CYS A 4 17.02 -4.41 -5.67
C CYS A 4 17.51 -3.03 -6.15
N ASN A 5 17.18 -2.65 -7.38
CA ASN A 5 17.51 -1.32 -7.91
C ASN A 5 16.53 -0.27 -7.35
N PRO A 6 17.03 0.84 -6.79
CA PRO A 6 16.17 1.94 -6.38
C PRO A 6 15.60 2.68 -7.59
N VAL A 7 14.37 3.16 -7.46
CA VAL A 7 13.67 3.95 -8.48
C VAL A 7 13.77 5.44 -8.14
N SER A 8 14.20 6.24 -9.13
CA SER A 8 14.36 7.70 -9.01
C SER A 8 13.09 8.49 -9.34
N THR A 9 12.18 7.90 -10.12
CA THR A 9 10.93 8.52 -10.58
C THR A 9 9.75 7.85 -9.89
N PRO A 10 8.95 8.57 -9.09
CA PRO A 10 7.70 8.02 -8.56
C PRO A 10 6.82 7.57 -9.72
N ALA A 11 5.98 6.56 -9.48
CA ALA A 11 5.05 5.98 -10.43
C ALA A 11 4.56 6.99 -11.49
N GLU A 12 4.77 6.68 -12.77
CA GLU A 12 4.53 7.54 -13.96
C GLU A 12 5.58 8.62 -14.27
N CYS A 13 5.92 8.74 -15.56
CA CYS A 13 6.85 9.76 -16.05
C CYS A 13 6.22 11.16 -15.86
N GLY A 14 6.65 11.87 -14.81
CA GLY A 14 6.20 13.23 -14.50
C GLY A 14 5.50 13.41 -13.15
N LEU A 15 5.25 12.33 -12.41
CA LEU A 15 4.61 12.41 -11.10
C LEU A 15 5.61 12.89 -10.04
N LYS A 16 5.50 14.15 -9.62
CA LYS A 16 6.30 14.72 -8.53
C LYS A 16 5.60 14.49 -7.21
N LEU A 17 6.30 13.87 -6.26
CA LEU A 17 5.88 13.83 -4.85
C LEU A 17 6.05 15.22 -4.24
N SER A 18 4.97 16.00 -4.19
CA SER A 18 4.89 17.23 -3.41
C SER A 18 4.24 16.95 -2.07
N LYS A 19 4.75 17.57 -1.00
CA LYS A 19 4.07 17.57 0.30
C LYS A 19 2.77 18.38 0.16
N ASP A 20 1.63 17.72 0.29
CA ASP A 20 0.35 18.40 0.32
C ASP A 20 -0.02 18.70 1.78
N ASP A 21 0.03 19.97 2.17
CA ASP A 21 -0.32 20.41 3.51
C ASP A 21 -1.84 20.29 3.80
N LYS A 22 -2.67 20.07 2.76
CA LYS A 22 -4.12 19.82 2.86
C LYS A 22 -4.50 18.37 2.53
N GLY A 23 -3.53 17.50 2.28
CA GLY A 23 -3.75 16.16 1.79
C GLY A 23 -4.65 15.37 2.74
N GLU A 24 -5.76 14.85 2.20
CA GLU A 24 -6.59 13.89 2.91
C GLU A 24 -5.76 12.63 3.18
N LYS A 25 -5.84 12.11 4.41
CA LYS A 25 -5.10 10.90 4.76
C LYS A 25 -5.64 9.75 3.93
N VAL A 26 -4.80 9.18 3.08
CA VAL A 26 -5.15 7.99 2.30
C VAL A 26 -5.46 6.85 3.27
N ASN A 27 -6.70 6.38 3.27
CA ASN A 27 -7.12 5.27 4.09
C ASN A 27 -6.81 3.96 3.36
N SER A 28 -5.68 3.33 3.70
CA SER A 28 -5.25 2.04 3.13
C SER A 28 -6.31 0.91 3.26
N THR A 29 -7.30 1.09 4.13
CA THR A 29 -8.41 0.16 4.35
C THR A 29 -9.48 0.25 3.25
N GLU A 30 -9.67 1.41 2.63
CA GLU A 30 -10.74 1.66 1.65
C GLU A 30 -10.61 0.76 0.42
N PHE A 31 -9.39 0.60 -0.08
CA PHE A 31 -9.13 -0.29 -1.21
C PHE A 31 -9.51 -1.74 -0.89
N ARG A 32 -9.15 -2.22 0.31
CA ARG A 32 -9.45 -3.61 0.74
C ARG A 32 -10.95 -3.83 0.91
N ILE A 33 -11.66 -2.84 1.44
CA ILE A 33 -13.13 -2.89 1.59
C ILE A 33 -13.79 -2.86 0.20
N GLY A 34 -13.36 -1.94 -0.68
CA GLY A 34 -13.86 -1.81 -2.04
C GLY A 34 -13.65 -3.05 -2.91
N LEU A 35 -12.58 -3.81 -2.66
CA LEU A 35 -12.35 -5.09 -3.33
C LEU A 35 -13.36 -6.14 -2.86
N VAL A 36 -13.54 -6.31 -1.55
CA VAL A 36 -14.47 -7.29 -0.99
C VAL A 36 -15.93 -6.94 -1.33
N SER A 37 -16.28 -5.65 -1.43
CA SER A 37 -17.63 -5.23 -1.76
C SER A 37 -18.09 -5.65 -3.15
N ARG A 38 -17.17 -5.95 -4.08
CA ARG A 38 -17.50 -6.45 -5.44
C ARG A 38 -18.25 -7.78 -5.41
N TYR A 39 -18.09 -8.56 -4.35
CA TYR A 39 -18.70 -9.88 -4.23
C TYR A 39 -19.95 -9.88 -3.32
N MET A 40 -20.52 -8.71 -3.02
CA MET A 40 -21.70 -8.60 -2.15
C MET A 40 -22.98 -9.18 -2.74
N GLU A 41 -23.08 -9.28 -4.07
CA GLU A 41 -24.24 -9.88 -4.75
C GLU A 41 -24.33 -11.39 -4.49
N ALA A 42 -23.20 -12.10 -4.47
CA ALA A 42 -23.10 -13.53 -4.20
C ALA A 42 -21.83 -13.87 -3.39
N PRO A 43 -21.80 -13.58 -2.08
CA PRO A 43 -20.61 -13.78 -1.27
C PRO A 43 -20.35 -15.26 -0.99
N THR A 44 -19.08 -15.67 -1.04
CA THR A 44 -18.62 -17.01 -0.67
C THR A 44 -18.03 -16.99 0.75
N MET A 45 -17.74 -18.17 1.30
CA MET A 45 -17.11 -18.28 2.61
C MET A 45 -15.71 -17.64 2.64
N SER A 46 -14.98 -17.63 1.52
CA SER A 46 -13.68 -16.95 1.42
C SER A 46 -13.84 -15.43 1.53
N HIS A 47 -14.82 -14.84 0.82
CA HIS A 47 -15.13 -13.40 0.93
C HIS A 47 -15.52 -13.01 2.36
N TRP A 48 -16.32 -13.83 3.03
CA TRP A 48 -16.71 -13.60 4.42
C TRP A 48 -15.53 -13.65 5.39
N ASN A 49 -14.62 -14.61 5.22
CA ASN A 49 -13.41 -14.71 6.02
C ASN A 49 -12.47 -13.52 5.80
N ALA A 50 -12.34 -13.05 4.55
CA ALA A 50 -11.58 -11.85 4.21
C ALA A 50 -12.19 -10.60 4.88
N ALA A 51 -13.50 -10.41 4.80
CA ALA A 51 -14.20 -9.29 5.46
C ALA A 51 -13.95 -9.28 6.97
N LYS A 52 -14.11 -10.43 7.64
CA LYS A 52 -13.80 -10.57 9.07
C LYS A 52 -12.36 -10.23 9.40
N ARG A 53 -11.40 -10.63 8.56
CA ARG A 53 -9.98 -10.34 8.76
C ARG A 53 -9.71 -8.83 8.66
N ILE A 54 -10.32 -8.16 7.69
CA ILE A 54 -10.24 -6.69 7.54
C ILE A 54 -10.78 -6.01 8.81
N LEU A 55 -11.98 -6.36 9.26
CA LEU A 55 -12.59 -5.77 10.45
C LEU A 55 -11.77 -6.01 11.73
N ARG A 56 -11.21 -7.22 11.90
CA ARG A 56 -10.33 -7.53 13.04
C ARG A 56 -9.04 -6.73 12.99
N TYR A 57 -8.45 -6.55 11.80
CA TYR A 57 -7.26 -5.74 11.63
C TYR A 57 -7.56 -4.29 12.05
N ILE A 58 -8.60 -3.66 11.48
CA ILE A 58 -9.00 -2.29 11.82
C ILE A 58 -9.17 -2.14 13.33
N LYS A 59 -9.92 -3.06 13.96
CA LYS A 59 -10.15 -3.02 15.42
C LYS A 59 -8.87 -3.21 16.23
N GLY A 60 -7.96 -4.06 15.79
CA GLY A 60 -6.69 -4.33 16.48
C GLY A 60 -5.64 -3.25 16.29
N THR A 61 -5.74 -2.47 15.21
CA THR A 61 -4.75 -1.44 14.84
C THR A 61 -5.25 -0.01 15.02
N ILE A 62 -6.32 0.21 15.79
CA ILE A 62 -6.86 1.56 16.04
C ILE A 62 -5.79 2.49 16.60
N ASP A 63 -4.98 1.97 17.54
CA ASP A 63 -3.94 2.74 18.22
C ASP A 63 -2.55 2.61 17.57
N HIS A 64 -2.46 1.96 16.40
CA HIS A 64 -1.20 1.78 15.70
C HIS A 64 -0.98 2.93 14.70
N GLY A 65 0.25 3.41 14.63
CA GLY A 65 0.67 4.43 13.67
C GLY A 65 2.12 4.22 13.25
N LEU A 66 2.52 4.91 12.19
CA LEU A 66 3.92 4.94 11.75
C LEU A 66 4.64 6.07 12.49
N LEU A 67 5.74 5.72 13.16
CA LEU A 67 6.61 6.68 13.84
C LEU A 67 7.85 6.93 12.99
N TYR A 68 7.99 8.15 12.48
CA TYR A 68 9.20 8.60 11.79
C TYR A 68 10.03 9.45 12.73
N THR A 69 11.27 9.06 12.96
CA THR A 69 12.25 9.85 13.71
C THR A 69 13.02 10.77 12.77
N LYS A 70 13.40 11.95 13.26
CA LYS A 70 14.25 12.85 12.49
C LYS A 70 15.64 12.20 12.32
N SER A 71 16.07 11.96 11.09
CA SER A 71 17.45 11.55 10.76
C SER A 71 18.22 12.76 10.19
N GLU A 72 19.54 12.75 10.29
CA GLU A 72 20.38 13.73 9.57
C GLU A 72 20.41 13.43 8.07
N ASN A 73 20.25 12.16 7.70
CA ASN A 73 20.20 11.68 6.31
C ASN A 73 18.75 11.44 5.87
N PHE A 74 17.98 12.51 5.61
CA PHE A 74 16.61 12.45 5.08
C PHE A 74 16.60 12.11 3.57
N LYS A 75 16.97 10.89 3.21
CA LYS A 75 16.86 10.40 1.82
C LYS A 75 15.57 9.61 1.65
N LEU A 76 14.73 10.01 0.70
CA LEU A 76 13.60 9.20 0.24
C LEU A 76 14.09 8.22 -0.83
N VAL A 77 13.94 6.92 -0.60
CA VAL A 77 14.31 5.87 -1.55
C VAL A 77 13.07 5.04 -1.88
N GLY A 78 12.70 5.00 -3.16
CA GLY A 78 11.60 4.18 -3.65
C GLY A 78 12.11 2.88 -4.28
N TYR A 79 11.38 1.80 -4.10
CA TYR A 79 11.49 0.57 -4.86
C TYR A 79 10.17 0.29 -5.57
N CYS A 80 10.23 -0.23 -6.77
CA CYS A 80 9.08 -0.63 -7.56
C CYS A 80 9.24 -2.11 -7.91
N ASP A 81 8.18 -2.87 -7.72
CA ASP A 81 8.08 -4.24 -8.17
C ASP A 81 6.78 -4.41 -8.96
N SER A 82 6.76 -5.31 -9.93
CA SER A 82 5.55 -5.63 -10.67
C SER A 82 5.38 -7.14 -10.75
N ASP A 83 4.25 -7.60 -10.25
CA ASP A 83 3.85 -9.00 -10.34
C ASP A 83 2.71 -9.13 -11.35
N TRP A 84 2.95 -9.89 -12.41
CA TRP A 84 1.93 -10.19 -13.42
C TRP A 84 1.10 -11.43 -13.09
N ALA A 85 1.63 -12.35 -12.28
CA ALA A 85 1.03 -13.65 -12.00
C ALA A 85 0.26 -13.70 -10.67
N GLY A 86 0.34 -12.64 -9.85
CA GLY A 86 -0.31 -12.57 -8.54
C GLY A 86 -1.83 -12.42 -8.58
N ASP A 87 -2.39 -11.87 -9.65
CA ASP A 87 -3.84 -11.69 -9.80
C ASP A 87 -4.47 -12.84 -10.59
N VAL A 88 -5.00 -13.83 -9.86
CA VAL A 88 -5.63 -15.03 -10.43
C VAL A 88 -6.96 -14.72 -11.10
N ASP A 89 -7.63 -13.65 -10.69
CA ASP A 89 -8.97 -13.29 -11.15
C ASP A 89 -8.90 -12.51 -12.46
N ASP A 90 -8.19 -11.38 -12.48
CA ASP A 90 -8.16 -10.46 -13.62
C ASP A 90 -6.89 -10.56 -14.48
N ARG A 91 -5.85 -11.30 -14.04
CA ARG A 91 -4.52 -11.40 -14.68
C ARG A 91 -3.88 -10.04 -15.00
N LYS A 92 -4.22 -9.02 -14.20
CA LYS A 92 -3.66 -7.68 -14.33
C LYS A 92 -2.35 -7.62 -13.56
N SER A 93 -1.34 -6.97 -14.16
CA SER A 93 -0.12 -6.66 -13.44
C SER A 93 -0.42 -5.78 -12.24
N THR A 94 0.00 -6.23 -11.06
CA THR A 94 -0.03 -5.42 -9.84
C THR A 94 1.34 -4.80 -9.66
N THR A 95 1.41 -3.47 -9.77
CA THR A 95 2.65 -2.74 -9.48
C THR A 95 2.63 -2.32 -8.01
N GLY A 96 3.62 -2.79 -7.25
CA GLY A 96 3.86 -2.42 -5.86
C GLY A 96 4.97 -1.38 -5.75
N PHE A 97 4.80 -0.44 -4.81
CA PHE A 97 5.83 0.54 -4.47
C PHE A 97 6.13 0.48 -2.98
N VAL A 98 7.41 0.58 -2.62
CA VAL A 98 7.84 0.72 -1.24
C VAL A 98 8.76 1.93 -1.14
N PHE A 99 8.49 2.81 -0.19
CA PHE A 99 9.28 4.02 0.04
C PHE A 99 9.91 3.96 1.42
N PHE A 100 11.21 4.20 1.48
CA PHE A 100 12.00 4.33 2.70
C PHE A 100 12.37 5.79 2.91
N LEU A 101 12.30 6.26 4.15
CA LEU A 101 12.66 7.63 4.50
C LEU A 101 13.79 7.61 5.52
N GLY A 102 14.97 8.05 5.12
CA GLY A 102 16.19 7.92 5.92
C GLY A 102 16.51 6.45 6.22
N ASP A 103 16.89 6.16 7.47
CA ASP A 103 17.22 4.80 7.93
C ASP A 103 15.99 4.05 8.46
N THR A 104 14.80 4.65 8.38
CA THR A 104 13.56 4.01 8.85
C THR A 104 12.95 3.14 7.75
N ALA A 105 12.79 1.85 8.08
CA ALA A 105 12.09 0.80 7.33
C ALA A 105 10.73 0.51 7.95
#